data_AF-A0A7C8BU71-F1
#
_entry.id   AF-A0A7C8BU71-F1
#
_cell.length_a   1.000
_cell.length_b   1.000
_cell.length_c   1.000
_cell.angle_alpha   90.00
_cell.angle_beta   90.00
_cell.angle_gamma   90.00
#
_symmetry.space_group_name_H-M   'P 1'
#
loop_
_entity.id
_entity.type
_entity.pdbx_description
1 polymer ?
#
loop_
_entity_poly.entity_id
_entity_poly.type
_entity_poly.pdbx_seq_one_letter_code
_entity_poly.pdbx_strand_id
1 'polypeptide(L)'
;MFCPKCGNEVAEGSAFCGKCGAPVGGPAAAAETPGAAAAGLKPAPMGVPGVPSPKKGGAKVGIIAAAAVVVVVLVAGFATNWFGLAGVQPKEAVDVPVASQSANDAPDADGQDAAGDQGGEAATVKSAVEAYTWDELAQISDEIGAAGDEAAAIEVAKKYNLCTPEGKLDGTQVKLVTLTNNMTVPVQIVGFAHDDKTAGGKAGITFMFGDAIAEAPMNQTDTNAGGWEASQMRAYLNGDGMALLPEDLKKVVAPVDKLTNNVGETQDVSAVTTTSDSLWLLSAAELCGSIDWYSDPSYNAVLNAEGFEYQLFRDTAVDSSNANDILVKNYQNSPIFWWVRSPIPLYSDRFRYVGSDGYPGYYGYASSSRGVVPGFCL
;
A
#
# COMPACT_ATOMS: atom_id res chain seq x y z
N MET A 1 -33.81 20.76 7.15
CA MET A 1 -33.10 21.12 5.88
C MET A 1 -32.36 19.89 5.36
N PHE A 2 -32.11 19.73 4.06
CA PHE A 2 -31.39 18.56 3.53
C PHE A 2 -29.93 18.91 3.25
N CYS A 3 -29.02 17.98 3.54
CA CYS A 3 -27.60 18.15 3.28
C CYS A 3 -27.34 18.22 1.75
N PRO A 4 -26.67 19.26 1.23
CA PRO A 4 -26.41 19.38 -0.21
C PRO A 4 -25.42 18.34 -0.73
N LYS A 5 -24.65 17.68 0.15
CA LYS A 5 -23.65 16.67 -0.23
C LYS A 5 -24.22 15.26 -0.29
N CYS A 6 -25.10 14.87 0.64
CA CYS A 6 -25.59 13.48 0.73
C CYS A 6 -27.12 13.35 0.75
N GLY A 7 -27.87 14.45 0.66
CA GLY A 7 -29.33 14.46 0.62
C GLY A 7 -30.02 14.10 1.93
N ASN A 8 -29.27 13.85 3.00
CA ASN A 8 -29.81 13.40 4.27
C ASN A 8 -30.41 14.57 5.07
N GLU A 9 -31.45 14.31 5.85
CA GLU A 9 -32.10 15.33 6.67
C GLU A 9 -31.17 15.84 7.78
N VAL A 10 -31.12 17.16 7.95
CA VAL A 10 -30.30 17.87 8.93
C VAL A 10 -31.22 18.66 9.84
N ALA A 11 -31.00 18.49 11.16
CA ALA A 11 -31.69 19.22 12.20
C ALA A 11 -31.42 20.73 12.09
N GLU A 12 -32.46 21.56 12.22
CA GLU A 12 -32.35 23.02 12.14
C GLU A 12 -31.31 23.56 13.14
N GLY A 13 -30.42 24.44 12.67
CA GLY A 13 -29.33 25.01 13.47
C GLY A 13 -28.04 24.20 13.52
N SER A 14 -27.97 23.03 12.87
CA SER A 14 -26.74 22.22 12.81
C SER A 14 -25.73 22.80 11.81
N ALA A 15 -24.51 23.08 12.26
CA ALA A 15 -23.43 23.58 11.40
C ALA A 15 -22.89 22.51 10.43
N PHE A 16 -23.08 21.22 10.75
CA PHE A 16 -22.59 20.06 9.98
C PHE A 16 -23.64 18.95 9.88
N CYS A 17 -23.56 18.15 8.81
CA CYS A 17 -24.42 17.00 8.60
C CYS A 17 -23.94 15.83 9.45
N GLY A 18 -24.77 15.34 10.38
CA GLY A 18 -24.43 14.22 11.26
C GLY A 18 -24.19 12.87 10.56
N LYS A 19 -24.48 12.75 9.26
CA LYS A 19 -24.24 11.51 8.49
C LYS A 19 -22.98 11.54 7.64
N CYS A 20 -22.62 12.68 7.05
CA CYS A 20 -21.50 12.78 6.13
C CYS A 20 -20.46 13.85 6.51
N GLY A 21 -20.66 14.55 7.62
CA GLY A 21 -19.78 15.60 8.13
C GLY A 21 -19.77 16.91 7.34
N ALA A 22 -20.50 17.01 6.22
CA ALA A 22 -20.47 18.20 5.37
C ALA A 22 -21.06 19.43 6.09
N PRO A 23 -20.47 20.63 5.95
CA PRO A 23 -21.03 21.85 6.53
C PRO A 23 -22.37 22.20 5.86
N VAL A 24 -23.33 22.66 6.67
CA VAL A 24 -24.71 22.96 6.26
C VAL A 24 -25.10 24.31 6.82
N GLY A 25 -24.60 25.37 6.19
CA GLY A 25 -24.95 26.76 6.54
C GLY A 25 -23.80 27.73 6.35
N GLY A 26 -23.65 28.26 5.14
CA GLY A 26 -22.79 29.40 4.84
C GLY A 26 -23.20 30.00 3.48
N PRO A 27 -23.27 31.33 3.33
CA PRO A 27 -23.78 31.95 2.12
C PRO A 27 -22.83 31.70 0.94
N ALA A 28 -23.43 31.34 -0.20
CA ALA A 28 -22.76 31.38 -1.49
C ALA A 28 -22.33 32.82 -1.80
N ALA A 29 -21.04 33.04 -2.02
CA ALA A 29 -20.53 34.31 -2.55
C ALA A 29 -19.95 34.07 -3.95
N ALA A 30 -20.63 34.67 -4.91
CA ALA A 30 -20.29 34.73 -6.32
C ALA A 30 -19.04 35.59 -6.58
N ALA A 31 -18.49 35.40 -7.77
CA ALA A 31 -17.36 36.10 -8.35
C ALA A 31 -17.54 37.63 -8.45
N GLU A 32 -16.47 38.40 -8.20
CA GLU A 32 -16.20 39.72 -8.79
C GLU A 32 -14.68 40.01 -8.88
N THR A 33 -14.27 40.80 -9.89
CA THR A 33 -12.92 41.33 -10.15
C THR A 33 -13.10 42.65 -10.92
N PRO A 34 -12.15 43.63 -10.98
CA PRO A 34 -11.17 44.14 -10.00
C PRO A 34 -11.30 45.67 -9.73
N GLY A 35 -10.68 46.16 -8.64
CA GLY A 35 -10.47 47.59 -8.37
C GLY A 35 -9.17 47.83 -7.61
N ALA A 36 -8.42 48.86 -8.02
CA ALA A 36 -6.98 49.04 -7.80
C ALA A 36 -6.54 49.77 -6.51
N ALA A 37 -5.24 49.58 -6.19
CA ALA A 37 -4.32 50.37 -5.35
C ALA A 37 -4.44 50.18 -3.81
N ALA A 38 -3.39 50.06 -2.99
CA ALA A 38 -1.94 50.24 -3.17
C ALA A 38 -1.12 49.47 -2.09
N ALA A 39 0.16 49.25 -2.43
CA ALA A 39 1.37 49.24 -1.59
C ALA A 39 1.62 48.12 -0.54
N GLY A 40 2.60 47.28 -0.89
CA GLY A 40 3.80 47.10 -0.06
C GLY A 40 3.89 45.84 0.80
N LEU A 41 4.64 44.83 0.31
CA LEU A 41 5.78 44.17 0.97
C LEU A 41 6.09 42.86 0.20
N LYS A 42 7.29 42.76 -0.38
CA LYS A 42 7.78 41.56 -1.07
C LYS A 42 8.48 40.64 -0.04
N PRO A 43 8.19 39.33 0.02
CA PRO A 43 9.12 38.35 0.55
C PRO A 43 10.05 37.81 -0.55
N ALA A 44 11.30 37.57 -0.16
CA ALA A 44 12.40 37.12 -0.99
C ALA A 44 12.35 35.60 -1.29
N PRO A 45 12.91 35.12 -2.42
CA PRO A 45 13.12 33.70 -2.66
C PRO A 45 14.34 33.19 -1.88
N MET A 46 14.17 32.10 -1.12
CA MET A 46 15.29 31.39 -0.49
C MET A 46 16.08 30.61 -1.55
N GLY A 47 17.39 30.84 -1.56
CA GLY A 47 18.33 30.34 -2.55
C GLY A 47 18.77 28.90 -2.33
N VAL A 48 19.04 28.26 -3.46
CA VAL A 48 19.78 27.00 -3.61
C VAL A 48 21.27 27.25 -3.27
N PRO A 49 21.96 26.41 -2.48
CA PRO A 49 23.40 26.57 -2.24
C PRO A 49 24.21 26.32 -3.52
N GLY A 50 25.00 27.32 -3.92
CA GLY A 50 25.80 27.30 -5.14
C GLY A 50 27.07 26.46 -5.05
N VAL A 51 27.32 25.67 -6.09
CA VAL A 51 28.63 25.09 -6.43
C VAL A 51 29.51 26.20 -7.06
N PRO A 52 30.75 26.43 -6.61
CA PRO A 52 31.58 27.48 -7.19
C PRO A 52 32.15 27.07 -8.55
N SER A 53 31.88 27.85 -9.59
CA SER A 53 32.57 27.75 -10.89
C SER A 53 33.82 28.64 -10.93
N PRO A 54 34.96 28.17 -11.47
CA PRO A 54 36.19 28.96 -11.54
C PRO A 54 36.25 29.89 -12.77
N LYS A 55 36.97 31.00 -12.61
CA LYS A 55 37.19 32.08 -13.58
C LYS A 55 37.93 31.61 -14.85
N LYS A 56 37.50 32.13 -16.02
CA LYS A 56 38.20 32.03 -17.31
C LYS A 56 39.52 32.81 -17.30
N GLY A 57 40.60 32.12 -17.68
CA GLY A 57 41.89 32.67 -18.12
C GLY A 57 42.33 31.98 -19.41
N GLY A 58 43.01 32.72 -20.29
CA GLY A 58 43.19 32.42 -21.72
C GLY A 58 44.08 31.22 -22.12
N ALA A 59 44.01 30.95 -23.42
CA ALA A 59 44.40 29.75 -24.16
C ALA A 59 45.88 29.34 -24.16
N LYS A 60 46.14 28.03 -24.31
CA LYS A 60 47.12 27.44 -25.26
C LYS A 60 46.66 26.05 -25.73
N VAL A 61 46.82 25.82 -27.04
CA VAL A 61 46.56 24.58 -27.79
C VAL A 61 47.63 23.54 -27.48
N GLY A 62 47.23 22.27 -27.32
CA GLY A 62 48.13 21.12 -27.26
C GLY A 62 47.37 19.80 -27.42
N ILE A 63 47.58 19.13 -28.55
CA ILE A 63 47.05 17.81 -28.93
C ILE A 63 47.82 16.73 -28.15
N ILE A 64 47.15 15.87 -27.37
CA ILE A 64 47.60 14.48 -27.05
C ILE A 64 46.38 13.56 -26.88
N ALA A 65 46.51 12.36 -27.43
CA ALA A 65 45.52 11.34 -27.71
C ALA A 65 45.03 10.50 -26.48
N ALA A 66 43.83 9.93 -26.66
CA ALA A 66 43.34 8.62 -26.21
C ALA A 66 43.74 8.05 -24.83
N ALA A 67 42.75 7.91 -23.94
CA ALA A 67 42.38 6.65 -23.24
C ALA A 67 41.36 6.95 -22.12
N ALA A 68 40.06 6.96 -22.43
CA ALA A 68 39.01 6.88 -21.41
C ALA A 68 38.70 5.40 -21.15
N VAL A 69 39.37 4.83 -20.14
CA VAL A 69 39.01 3.51 -19.61
C VAL A 69 37.71 3.64 -18.84
N VAL A 70 36.71 3.00 -19.40
CA VAL A 70 35.38 2.75 -18.85
C VAL A 70 35.52 2.00 -17.52
N VAL A 71 35.18 2.66 -16.41
CA VAL A 71 34.82 1.98 -15.16
C VAL A 71 33.31 1.76 -15.22
N VAL A 72 32.90 0.71 -15.93
CA VAL A 72 31.60 0.07 -15.72
C VAL A 72 31.71 -0.60 -14.36
N VAL A 73 31.13 0.04 -13.36
CA VAL A 73 30.90 -0.57 -12.06
C VAL A 73 29.99 -1.77 -12.30
N LEU A 74 30.47 -2.93 -11.86
CA LEU A 74 29.78 -4.21 -11.81
C LEU A 74 28.51 -4.08 -10.94
N VAL A 75 27.42 -3.62 -11.53
CA VAL A 75 26.03 -3.86 -11.08
C VAL A 75 25.29 -4.58 -12.21
N ALA A 76 25.92 -5.64 -12.73
CA ALA A 76 25.36 -6.49 -13.78
C ALA A 76 25.08 -7.92 -13.25
N GLY A 77 24.67 -8.02 -11.99
CA GLY A 77 24.48 -9.31 -11.30
C GLY A 77 23.05 -9.67 -10.92
N PHE A 78 22.08 -8.74 -10.93
CA PHE A 78 20.72 -9.00 -10.41
C PHE A 78 19.56 -8.25 -11.10
N ALA A 79 19.78 -7.54 -12.21
CA ALA A 79 18.80 -6.57 -12.74
C ALA A 79 17.94 -7.01 -13.95
N THR A 80 17.74 -8.30 -14.22
CA THR A 80 16.85 -8.74 -15.33
C THR A 80 15.83 -9.82 -14.98
N ASN A 81 15.82 -10.33 -13.75
CA ASN A 81 14.97 -11.48 -13.40
C ASN A 81 13.72 -11.15 -12.58
N TRP A 82 13.53 -9.89 -12.17
CA TRP A 82 12.45 -9.49 -11.26
C TRP A 82 11.05 -9.45 -11.90
N PHE A 83 10.95 -9.24 -13.22
CA PHE A 83 9.67 -9.16 -13.94
C PHE A 83 9.52 -10.21 -15.05
N GLY A 84 10.32 -11.30 -15.01
CA GLY A 84 10.08 -12.48 -15.85
C GLY A 84 10.13 -12.32 -17.37
N LEU A 85 10.63 -11.20 -17.92
CA LEU A 85 10.75 -11.01 -19.38
C LEU A 85 12.19 -11.12 -19.86
N ALA A 86 12.70 -12.36 -19.86
CA ALA A 86 13.85 -12.75 -20.66
C ALA A 86 13.39 -13.72 -21.77
N GLY A 87 13.16 -13.16 -22.97
CA GLY A 87 13.32 -13.85 -24.26
C GLY A 87 12.54 -15.15 -24.50
N VAL A 88 11.26 -15.05 -24.85
CA VAL A 88 10.60 -16.11 -25.65
C VAL A 88 11.08 -15.97 -27.09
N GLN A 89 12.10 -16.75 -27.47
CA GLN A 89 12.37 -17.09 -28.87
C GLN A 89 11.37 -18.19 -29.30
N PRO A 90 10.79 -18.12 -30.51
CA PRO A 90 9.83 -19.12 -30.96
C PRO A 90 10.56 -20.43 -31.25
N LYS A 91 10.23 -21.51 -30.53
CA LYS A 91 10.68 -22.85 -30.89
C LYS A 91 9.71 -23.43 -31.92
N GLU A 92 10.28 -23.79 -33.05
CA GLU A 92 9.65 -24.43 -34.21
C GLU A 92 8.75 -25.60 -33.82
N ALA A 93 7.64 -25.71 -34.55
CA ALA A 93 6.72 -26.83 -34.54
C ALA A 93 7.39 -28.10 -35.10
N VAL A 94 7.25 -29.23 -34.39
CA VAL A 94 7.42 -30.57 -34.96
C VAL A 94 6.38 -31.52 -34.36
N ASP A 95 5.45 -31.88 -35.24
CA ASP A 95 4.69 -33.12 -35.44
C ASP A 95 4.08 -33.95 -34.29
N VAL A 96 2.76 -34.06 -34.39
CA VAL A 96 1.89 -35.10 -33.83
C VAL A 96 2.18 -36.46 -34.49
N PRO A 97 2.04 -37.56 -33.75
CA PRO A 97 1.19 -38.62 -34.29
C PRO A 97 0.13 -39.14 -33.30
N VAL A 98 -1.01 -39.43 -33.91
CA VAL A 98 -2.23 -40.05 -33.37
C VAL A 98 -2.08 -41.58 -33.32
N ALA A 99 -2.88 -42.19 -32.45
CA ALA A 99 -3.39 -43.58 -32.37
C ALA A 99 -2.90 -44.33 -31.13
N SER A 100 -3.70 -45.08 -30.36
CA SER A 100 -5.09 -45.54 -30.52
C SER A 100 -5.60 -46.15 -29.20
N GLN A 101 -6.92 -46.17 -29.09
CA GLN A 101 -7.83 -46.82 -28.12
C GLN A 101 -7.37 -48.14 -27.48
N SER A 102 -7.74 -48.37 -26.22
CA SER A 102 -8.87 -49.27 -25.87
C SER A 102 -9.23 -49.23 -24.38
N ALA A 103 -10.53 -49.31 -24.13
CA ALA A 103 -11.21 -49.35 -22.85
C ALA A 103 -10.95 -50.64 -22.06
N ASN A 104 -11.24 -50.62 -20.76
CA ASN A 104 -12.00 -51.66 -20.04
C ASN A 104 -12.37 -51.16 -18.62
N ASP A 105 -13.67 -50.94 -18.43
CA ASP A 105 -14.54 -51.33 -17.32
C ASP A 105 -14.07 -51.28 -15.85
N ALA A 106 -14.90 -50.58 -15.06
CA ALA A 106 -14.96 -50.58 -13.59
C ALA A 106 -15.40 -51.95 -13.01
N PRO A 107 -15.35 -52.13 -11.67
CA PRO A 107 -16.54 -51.77 -10.90
C PRO A 107 -16.26 -51.15 -9.51
N ASP A 108 -17.36 -50.66 -8.94
CA ASP A 108 -17.56 -49.95 -7.68
C ASP A 108 -16.96 -50.60 -6.43
N ALA A 109 -16.58 -49.76 -5.47
CA ALA A 109 -16.57 -50.11 -4.05
C ALA A 109 -16.96 -48.89 -3.22
N ASP A 110 -18.12 -49.01 -2.58
CA ASP A 110 -18.64 -48.14 -1.53
C ASP A 110 -17.60 -47.85 -0.44
N GLY A 111 -17.55 -46.59 -0.02
CA GLY A 111 -16.74 -46.11 1.09
C GLY A 111 -17.37 -44.84 1.66
N GLN A 112 -18.47 -45.04 2.38
CA GLN A 112 -18.98 -44.11 3.39
C GLN A 112 -17.87 -43.79 4.41
N ASP A 113 -18.02 -42.67 5.13
CA ASP A 113 -17.23 -42.19 6.28
C ASP A 113 -16.26 -41.06 5.90
N ALA A 114 -16.26 -39.86 6.49
CA ALA A 114 -17.06 -39.29 7.54
C ALA A 114 -17.07 -37.76 7.33
N ALA A 115 -18.22 -37.13 7.50
CA ALA A 115 -18.30 -35.69 7.69
C ALA A 115 -17.57 -35.37 9.00
N GLY A 116 -16.35 -34.86 8.89
CA GLY A 116 -15.61 -34.29 10.01
C GLY A 116 -16.24 -32.96 10.39
N ASP A 117 -17.13 -33.03 11.37
CA ASP A 117 -17.52 -31.94 12.24
C ASP A 117 -16.25 -31.28 12.84
N GLN A 118 -15.80 -30.18 12.24
CA GLN A 118 -14.90 -29.24 12.90
C GLN A 118 -15.77 -28.16 13.55
N GLY A 119 -16.47 -28.55 14.62
CA GLY A 119 -16.87 -27.60 15.65
C GLY A 119 -15.60 -26.98 16.23
N GLY A 120 -15.22 -25.81 15.71
CA GLY A 120 -14.02 -25.09 16.12
C GLY A 120 -14.03 -24.83 17.62
N GLU A 121 -13.09 -25.44 18.32
CA GLU A 121 -12.80 -25.05 19.70
C GLU A 121 -12.30 -23.61 19.67
N ALA A 122 -12.96 -22.72 20.42
CA ALA A 122 -12.59 -21.31 20.47
C ALA A 122 -11.10 -21.17 20.81
N ALA A 123 -10.36 -20.34 20.05
CA ALA A 123 -8.93 -20.17 20.24
C ALA A 123 -8.61 -19.80 21.70
N THR A 124 -7.67 -20.52 22.30
CA THR A 124 -7.22 -20.21 23.67
C THR A 124 -6.48 -18.88 23.71
N VAL A 125 -6.78 -18.03 24.69
CA VAL A 125 -6.18 -16.70 24.82
C VAL A 125 -4.68 -16.83 25.13
N LYS A 126 -3.85 -16.13 24.34
CA LYS A 126 -2.39 -16.10 24.48
C LYS A 126 -1.89 -14.73 24.90
N SER A 127 -0.64 -14.67 25.36
CA SER A 127 -0.06 -13.45 25.94
C SER A 127 0.28 -12.38 24.91
N ALA A 128 0.44 -12.72 23.64
CA ALA A 128 0.82 -11.80 22.56
C ALA A 128 0.51 -12.40 21.18
N VAL A 129 0.49 -11.55 20.15
CA VAL A 129 0.28 -11.93 18.73
C VAL A 129 1.23 -13.05 18.30
N GLU A 130 2.52 -12.94 18.64
CA GLU A 130 3.57 -13.92 18.31
C GLU A 130 3.21 -15.36 18.73
N ALA A 131 2.52 -15.53 19.86
CA ALA A 131 2.23 -16.84 20.42
C ALA A 131 1.11 -17.58 19.65
N TYR A 132 0.29 -16.87 18.88
CA TYR A 132 -0.76 -17.48 18.05
C TYR A 132 -0.19 -18.10 16.79
N THR A 133 -0.79 -19.21 16.35
CA THR A 133 -0.59 -19.75 15.00
C THR A 133 -1.39 -18.90 14.00
N TRP A 134 -1.07 -19.05 12.71
CA TRP A 134 -1.83 -18.37 11.66
C TRP A 134 -3.28 -18.86 11.56
N ASP A 135 -3.54 -20.15 11.77
CA ASP A 135 -4.90 -20.69 11.81
C ASP A 135 -5.72 -20.11 12.99
N GLU A 136 -5.11 -19.94 14.17
CA GLU A 136 -5.81 -19.30 15.31
C GLU A 136 -6.05 -17.81 15.06
N LEU A 137 -5.08 -17.08 14.49
CA LEU A 137 -5.28 -15.68 14.11
C LEU A 137 -6.36 -15.52 13.04
N ALA A 138 -6.49 -16.46 12.11
CA ALA A 138 -7.55 -16.47 11.11
C ALA A 138 -8.93 -16.69 11.76
N GLN A 139 -9.05 -17.64 12.69
CA GLN A 139 -10.30 -17.85 13.44
C GLN A 139 -10.69 -16.62 14.27
N ILE A 140 -9.71 -15.99 14.94
CA ILE A 140 -9.94 -14.75 15.68
C ILE A 140 -10.32 -13.62 14.71
N SER A 141 -9.71 -13.57 13.53
CA SER A 141 -10.07 -12.62 12.47
C SER A 141 -11.52 -12.79 12.02
N ASP A 142 -12.01 -14.02 11.88
CA ASP A 142 -13.42 -14.25 11.54
C ASP A 142 -14.37 -13.77 12.65
N GLU A 143 -14.03 -13.95 13.93
CA GLU A 143 -14.82 -13.39 15.05
C GLU A 143 -14.80 -11.85 15.04
N ILE A 144 -13.64 -11.24 14.84
CA ILE A 144 -13.50 -9.78 14.77
C ILE A 144 -14.25 -9.23 13.55
N GLY A 145 -14.14 -9.86 12.39
CA GLY A 145 -14.81 -9.46 11.14
C GLY A 145 -16.33 -9.65 11.18
N ALA A 146 -16.83 -10.52 12.05
CA ALA A 146 -18.26 -10.67 12.34
C ALA A 146 -18.81 -9.61 13.30
N ALA A 147 -17.95 -8.77 13.89
CA ALA A 147 -18.38 -7.65 14.72
C ALA A 147 -19.13 -6.59 13.89
N GLY A 148 -20.13 -5.95 14.48
CA GLY A 148 -21.00 -5.03 13.76
C GLY A 148 -20.34 -3.71 13.34
N ASP A 149 -19.29 -3.29 14.06
CA ASP A 149 -18.52 -2.07 13.80
C ASP A 149 -17.09 -2.17 14.39
N GLU A 150 -16.26 -1.16 14.10
CA GLU A 150 -14.86 -1.08 14.55
C GLU A 150 -14.74 -1.12 16.09
N ALA A 151 -15.66 -0.48 16.83
CA ALA A 151 -15.61 -0.48 18.29
C ALA A 151 -15.88 -1.88 18.87
N ALA A 152 -16.87 -2.59 18.32
CA ALA A 152 -17.14 -3.97 18.67
C ALA A 152 -15.99 -4.91 18.28
N ALA A 153 -15.37 -4.68 17.12
CA ALA A 153 -14.19 -5.42 16.65
C ALA A 153 -13.01 -5.27 17.65
N ILE A 154 -12.76 -4.06 18.14
CA ILE A 154 -11.74 -3.79 19.17
C ILE A 154 -12.07 -4.50 20.49
N GLU A 155 -13.33 -4.53 20.92
CA GLU A 155 -13.72 -5.28 22.12
C GLU A 155 -13.51 -6.79 21.99
N VAL A 156 -13.64 -7.35 20.78
CA VAL A 156 -13.24 -8.74 20.51
C VAL A 156 -11.72 -8.88 20.56
N ALA A 157 -10.96 -8.03 19.86
CA ALA A 157 -9.50 -8.05 19.82
C ALA A 157 -8.85 -7.99 21.22
N LYS A 158 -9.43 -7.20 22.14
CA LYS A 158 -9.01 -7.10 23.55
C LYS A 158 -9.07 -8.44 24.28
N LYS A 159 -10.08 -9.28 24.03
CA LYS A 159 -10.20 -10.61 24.66
C LYS A 159 -9.03 -11.52 24.32
N TYR A 160 -8.43 -11.30 23.16
CA TYR A 160 -7.33 -12.11 22.61
C TYR A 160 -5.95 -11.46 22.79
N ASN A 161 -5.85 -10.35 23.54
CA ASN A 161 -4.60 -9.60 23.71
C ASN A 161 -3.96 -9.17 22.37
N LEU A 162 -4.79 -8.83 21.37
CA LEU A 162 -4.32 -8.36 20.07
C LEU A 162 -4.14 -6.85 19.99
N CYS A 163 -4.42 -6.12 21.06
CA CYS A 163 -4.25 -4.67 21.22
C CYS A 163 -3.98 -4.35 22.70
N THR A 164 -3.71 -3.09 23.04
CA THR A 164 -3.56 -2.70 24.46
C THR A 164 -4.87 -2.92 25.23
N PRO A 165 -4.85 -2.94 26.58
CA PRO A 165 -6.07 -3.02 27.40
C PRO A 165 -7.09 -1.90 27.10
N GLU A 166 -6.64 -0.74 26.64
CA GLU A 166 -7.46 0.39 26.21
C GLU A 166 -7.99 0.25 24.78
N GLY A 167 -7.66 -0.83 24.08
CA GLY A 167 -8.07 -1.09 22.71
C GLY A 167 -7.21 -0.41 21.65
N LYS A 168 -6.00 0.06 21.99
CA LYS A 168 -5.13 0.80 21.06
C LYS A 168 -4.11 -0.09 20.36
N LEU A 169 -3.59 0.38 19.24
CA LEU A 169 -2.41 -0.15 18.58
C LEU A 169 -1.25 0.82 18.77
N ASP A 170 -0.21 0.38 19.49
CA ASP A 170 1.01 1.16 19.78
C ASP A 170 2.23 0.66 19.00
N GLY A 171 2.00 -0.32 18.13
CA GLY A 171 3.00 -0.95 17.31
C GLY A 171 3.71 -2.14 17.95
N THR A 172 3.33 -2.55 19.17
CA THR A 172 3.92 -3.74 19.81
C THR A 172 3.23 -5.05 19.43
N GLN A 173 2.11 -4.98 18.70
CA GLN A 173 1.31 -6.11 18.24
C GLN A 173 1.96 -6.79 17.02
N VAL A 174 3.09 -7.45 17.26
CA VAL A 174 3.99 -7.98 16.23
C VAL A 174 4.07 -9.51 16.28
N LYS A 175 4.19 -10.11 15.10
CA LYS A 175 4.57 -11.51 14.90
C LYS A 175 5.72 -11.60 13.90
N LEU A 176 6.65 -12.54 14.08
CA LEU A 176 7.73 -12.79 13.13
C LEU A 176 7.26 -13.76 12.03
N VAL A 177 7.65 -13.47 10.78
CA VAL A 177 7.45 -14.33 9.62
C VAL A 177 8.79 -14.63 9.00
N THR A 178 9.12 -15.91 8.88
CA THR A 178 10.24 -16.36 8.04
C THR A 178 9.72 -16.65 6.64
N LEU A 179 10.15 -15.84 5.68
CA LEU A 179 9.85 -15.99 4.26
C LEU A 179 10.63 -17.16 3.65
N THR A 180 10.18 -17.66 2.49
CA THR A 180 10.80 -18.79 1.79
C THR A 180 12.24 -18.50 1.33
N ASN A 181 12.63 -17.23 1.26
CA ASN A 181 14.01 -16.80 0.99
C ASN A 181 14.90 -16.73 2.26
N ASN A 182 14.43 -17.26 3.40
CA ASN A 182 15.07 -17.26 4.73
C ASN A 182 15.19 -15.88 5.39
N MET A 183 14.54 -14.85 4.85
CA MET A 183 14.43 -13.56 5.54
C MET A 183 13.37 -13.67 6.63
N THR A 184 13.72 -13.30 7.86
CA THR A 184 12.75 -13.16 8.96
C THR A 184 12.42 -11.68 9.15
N VAL A 185 11.14 -11.34 9.03
CA VAL A 185 10.63 -9.97 9.12
C VAL A 185 9.48 -9.90 10.13
N PRO A 186 9.34 -8.79 10.87
CA PRO A 186 8.15 -8.55 11.67
C PRO A 186 6.95 -8.26 10.76
N VAL A 187 5.77 -8.70 11.16
CA VAL A 187 4.47 -8.22 10.67
C VAL A 187 3.68 -7.68 11.86
N GLN A 188 3.04 -6.54 11.66
CA GLN A 188 2.42 -5.74 12.71
C GLN A 188 0.93 -5.58 12.40
N ILE A 189 0.07 -5.74 13.40
CA ILE A 189 -1.35 -5.42 13.25
C ILE A 189 -1.49 -3.91 13.08
N VAL A 190 -2.18 -3.48 12.02
CA VAL A 190 -2.44 -2.06 11.73
C VAL A 190 -3.90 -1.67 11.91
N GLY A 191 -4.83 -2.62 11.91
CA GLY A 191 -6.24 -2.33 12.15
C GLY A 191 -7.12 -3.57 12.28
N PHE A 192 -8.34 -3.33 12.75
CA PHE A 192 -9.38 -4.35 12.92
C PHE A 192 -10.63 -3.99 12.11
N ALA A 193 -11.26 -4.98 11.48
CA ALA A 193 -12.48 -4.83 10.68
C ALA A 193 -12.46 -3.65 9.67
N HIS A 194 -11.26 -3.30 9.19
CA HIS A 194 -11.04 -2.12 8.36
C HIS A 194 -11.41 -2.42 6.89
N ASP A 195 -10.82 -3.50 6.38
CA ASP A 195 -10.90 -3.88 4.96
C ASP A 195 -12.08 -4.82 4.69
N ASP A 196 -12.69 -4.67 3.51
CA ASP A 196 -13.71 -5.58 3.02
C ASP A 196 -13.05 -6.74 2.27
N LYS A 197 -13.36 -7.99 2.64
CA LYS A 197 -12.94 -9.17 1.89
C LYS A 197 -13.59 -9.13 0.51
N THR A 198 -12.86 -9.50 -0.53
CA THR A 198 -13.41 -9.60 -1.90
C THR A 198 -14.56 -10.63 -1.97
N ALA A 199 -14.52 -11.67 -1.12
CA ALA A 199 -15.60 -12.65 -1.02
C ALA A 199 -16.85 -12.15 -0.25
N GLY A 200 -16.80 -10.93 0.29
CA GLY A 200 -17.82 -10.31 1.15
C GLY A 200 -17.50 -10.40 2.64
N GLY A 201 -18.01 -9.43 3.40
CA GLY A 201 -17.75 -9.27 4.84
C GLY A 201 -16.44 -8.56 5.15
N LYS A 202 -16.13 -8.36 6.43
CA LYS A 202 -14.90 -7.69 6.88
C LYS A 202 -13.76 -8.68 7.07
N ALA A 203 -12.56 -8.29 6.68
CA ALA A 203 -11.32 -8.88 7.21
C ALA A 203 -11.14 -8.39 8.65
N GLY A 204 -11.06 -9.32 9.60
CA GLY A 204 -11.02 -8.96 11.01
C GLY A 204 -9.70 -8.32 11.42
N ILE A 205 -8.58 -8.76 10.85
CA ILE A 205 -7.24 -8.29 11.21
C ILE A 205 -6.49 -7.91 9.92
N THR A 206 -6.02 -6.67 9.87
CA THR A 206 -5.09 -6.20 8.85
C THR A 206 -3.68 -6.15 9.41
N PHE A 207 -2.72 -6.74 8.69
CA PHE A 207 -1.30 -6.68 8.98
C PHE A 207 -0.55 -5.82 7.96
N MET A 208 0.57 -5.25 8.40
CA MET A 208 1.59 -4.64 7.55
C MET A 208 2.95 -5.22 7.91
N PHE A 209 3.79 -5.46 6.92
CA PHE A 209 5.18 -5.82 7.17
C PHE A 209 5.92 -4.67 7.85
N GLY A 210 6.67 -4.98 8.92
CA GLY A 210 7.40 -4.00 9.72
C GLY A 210 8.74 -3.60 9.10
N ASP A 211 9.24 -4.37 8.13
CA ASP A 211 10.45 -4.09 7.34
C ASP A 211 10.18 -4.45 5.86
N ALA A 212 11.01 -3.94 4.96
CA ALA A 212 10.89 -4.25 3.53
C ALA A 212 11.29 -5.71 3.27
N ILE A 213 10.48 -6.41 2.48
CA ILE A 213 10.73 -7.81 2.08
C ILE A 213 11.58 -7.90 0.80
N ALA A 214 11.67 -6.79 0.08
CA ALA A 214 12.37 -6.64 -1.18
C ALA A 214 12.72 -5.17 -1.42
N GLU A 215 13.60 -4.93 -2.39
CA GLU A 215 13.83 -3.62 -2.96
C GLU A 215 13.59 -3.69 -4.48
N ALA A 216 12.65 -2.89 -4.98
CA ALA A 216 12.23 -2.95 -6.38
C ALA A 216 11.60 -1.63 -6.84
N PRO A 217 11.59 -1.36 -8.16
CA PRO A 217 10.82 -0.24 -8.70
C PRO A 217 9.33 -0.54 -8.72
N MET A 218 8.49 0.50 -8.72
CA MET A 218 7.05 0.34 -8.92
C MET A 218 6.75 -0.20 -10.34
N ASN A 219 7.42 0.37 -11.34
CA ASN A 219 7.38 0.00 -12.75
C ASN A 219 8.78 0.10 -13.38
N GLN A 220 9.10 -0.66 -14.43
CA GLN A 220 10.41 -0.65 -15.11
C GLN A 220 10.75 0.67 -15.81
N THR A 221 9.75 1.49 -16.11
CA THR A 221 9.91 2.80 -16.76
C THR A 221 9.22 3.87 -15.93
N ASP A 222 9.55 5.13 -16.20
CA ASP A 222 9.00 6.31 -15.52
C ASP A 222 7.55 6.56 -15.96
N THR A 223 6.64 5.66 -15.59
CA THR A 223 5.21 5.73 -15.89
C THR A 223 4.38 5.37 -14.67
N ASN A 224 3.27 6.07 -14.49
CA ASN A 224 2.18 5.68 -13.62
C ASN A 224 0.85 5.49 -14.36
N ALA A 225 0.89 5.42 -15.70
CA ALA A 225 -0.29 5.18 -16.51
C ALA A 225 -0.94 3.84 -16.12
N GLY A 226 -2.25 3.86 -15.88
CA GLY A 226 -3.00 2.72 -15.34
C GLY A 226 -2.88 2.54 -13.82
N GLY A 227 -2.21 3.47 -13.13
CA GLY A 227 -2.14 3.56 -11.67
C GLY A 227 -1.64 2.30 -10.97
N TRP A 228 -2.23 1.99 -9.81
CA TRP A 228 -1.88 0.79 -9.04
C TRP A 228 -2.26 -0.50 -9.76
N GLU A 229 -3.46 -0.56 -10.34
CA GLU A 229 -3.99 -1.74 -11.02
C GLU A 229 -3.06 -2.27 -12.12
N ALA A 230 -2.52 -1.38 -12.95
CA ALA A 230 -1.60 -1.73 -14.03
C ALA A 230 -0.12 -1.80 -13.60
N SER A 231 0.18 -1.51 -12.32
CA SER A 231 1.56 -1.48 -11.85
C SER A 231 2.18 -2.88 -11.83
N GLN A 232 3.45 -2.95 -12.19
CA GLN A 232 4.17 -4.21 -12.16
C GLN A 232 4.42 -4.68 -10.71
N MET A 233 4.52 -3.74 -9.75
CA MET A 233 4.57 -4.04 -8.32
C MET A 233 3.34 -4.81 -7.84
N ARG A 234 2.13 -4.41 -8.25
CA ARG A 234 0.90 -5.12 -7.88
C ARG A 234 0.90 -6.55 -8.42
N ALA A 235 1.32 -6.73 -9.68
CA ALA A 235 1.46 -8.05 -10.29
C ALA A 235 2.49 -8.91 -9.56
N TYR A 236 3.63 -8.33 -9.17
CA TYR A 236 4.64 -9.01 -8.36
C TYR A 236 4.09 -9.46 -7.01
N LEU A 237 3.44 -8.56 -6.25
CA LEU A 237 2.91 -8.87 -4.92
C LEU A 237 1.90 -10.02 -4.94
N ASN A 238 0.99 -10.03 -5.93
CA ASN A 238 -0.05 -11.05 -6.05
C ASN A 238 0.40 -12.32 -6.81
N GLY A 239 1.67 -12.38 -7.22
CA GLY A 239 2.33 -13.56 -7.79
C GLY A 239 3.48 -14.01 -6.90
N ASP A 240 4.69 -13.59 -7.25
CA ASP A 240 5.93 -13.98 -6.58
C ASP A 240 5.98 -13.53 -5.11
N GLY A 241 5.39 -12.38 -4.77
CA GLY A 241 5.26 -11.91 -3.38
C GLY A 241 4.47 -12.87 -2.51
N MET A 242 3.31 -13.35 -2.98
CA MET A 242 2.52 -14.39 -2.31
C MET A 242 3.27 -15.73 -2.20
N ALA A 243 4.16 -16.04 -3.14
CA ALA A 243 5.01 -17.23 -3.09
C ALA A 243 6.16 -17.12 -2.06
N LEU A 244 6.46 -15.91 -1.54
CA LEU A 244 7.43 -15.73 -0.46
C LEU A 244 6.89 -16.07 0.92
N LEU A 245 5.56 -16.06 1.11
CA LEU A 245 4.95 -16.36 2.39
C LEU A 245 5.12 -17.84 2.76
N PRO A 246 5.32 -18.18 4.04
CA PRO A 246 5.26 -19.57 4.48
C PRO A 246 3.85 -20.14 4.27
N GLU A 247 3.76 -21.45 4.03
CA GLU A 247 2.51 -22.11 3.57
C GLU A 247 1.35 -21.97 4.57
N ASP A 248 1.64 -21.95 5.87
CA ASP A 248 0.64 -21.77 6.92
C ASP A 248 0.02 -20.37 6.91
N LEU A 249 0.82 -19.32 6.73
CA LEU A 249 0.32 -17.95 6.52
C LEU A 249 -0.40 -17.83 5.17
N LYS A 250 0.21 -18.31 4.10
CA LYS A 250 -0.30 -18.17 2.73
C LYS A 250 -1.72 -18.73 2.58
N LYS A 251 -2.02 -19.83 3.28
CA LYS A 251 -3.33 -20.48 3.28
C LYS A 251 -4.45 -19.61 3.86
N VAL A 252 -4.13 -18.73 4.81
CA VAL A 252 -5.12 -17.94 5.55
C VAL A 252 -5.23 -16.49 5.09
N VAL A 253 -4.34 -16.03 4.20
CA VAL A 253 -4.44 -14.68 3.63
C VAL A 253 -5.74 -14.54 2.83
N ALA A 254 -6.55 -13.56 3.20
CA ALA A 254 -7.79 -13.21 2.51
C ALA A 254 -7.56 -12.06 1.53
N PRO A 255 -7.94 -12.22 0.24
CA PRO A 255 -8.00 -11.08 -0.68
C PRO A 255 -9.02 -10.04 -0.20
N VAL A 256 -8.64 -8.77 -0.29
CA VAL A 256 -9.48 -7.62 0.07
C VAL A 256 -9.59 -6.63 -1.07
N ASP A 257 -10.67 -5.86 -1.04
CA ASP A 257 -10.95 -4.82 -2.02
C ASP A 257 -10.27 -3.50 -1.60
N LYS A 258 -9.41 -2.97 -2.47
CA LYS A 258 -8.65 -1.73 -2.25
C LYS A 258 -9.04 -0.68 -3.27
N LEU A 259 -9.53 0.47 -2.79
CA LEU A 259 -9.70 1.65 -3.62
C LEU A 259 -8.34 2.31 -3.87
N THR A 260 -8.01 2.56 -5.13
CA THR A 260 -6.78 3.26 -5.51
C THR A 260 -7.00 4.00 -6.82
N ASN A 261 -6.26 5.09 -7.04
CA ASN A 261 -6.16 5.69 -8.37
C ASN A 261 -5.55 4.68 -9.35
N ASN A 262 -6.37 4.19 -10.30
CA ASN A 262 -5.99 3.22 -11.33
C ASN A 262 -5.87 3.85 -12.72
N VAL A 263 -5.70 5.17 -12.79
CA VAL A 263 -5.44 5.90 -14.03
C VAL A 263 -4.01 6.47 -14.05
N GLY A 264 -3.51 6.99 -12.92
CA GLY A 264 -2.22 7.67 -12.84
C GLY A 264 -2.39 9.19 -12.69
N GLU A 265 -1.88 9.98 -13.63
CA GLU A 265 -2.14 11.42 -13.68
C GLU A 265 -3.64 11.71 -13.91
N THR A 266 -4.31 12.37 -12.96
CA THR A 266 -5.75 12.66 -13.01
C THR A 266 -6.15 13.69 -11.95
N GLN A 267 -7.25 14.40 -12.20
CA GLN A 267 -7.96 15.23 -11.22
C GLN A 267 -9.36 14.65 -10.89
N ASP A 268 -9.74 13.57 -11.56
CA ASP A 268 -11.06 12.96 -11.44
C ASP A 268 -11.05 11.86 -10.39
N VAL A 269 -11.86 12.03 -9.35
CA VAL A 269 -12.04 11.04 -8.27
C VAL A 269 -12.61 9.73 -8.81
N SER A 270 -13.31 9.73 -9.95
CA SER A 270 -13.78 8.49 -10.58
C SER A 270 -12.64 7.59 -11.08
N ALA A 271 -11.41 8.09 -11.16
CA ALA A 271 -10.23 7.27 -11.42
C ALA A 271 -9.88 6.32 -10.26
N VAL A 272 -10.43 6.59 -9.07
CA VAL A 272 -10.27 5.72 -7.91
C VAL A 272 -11.27 4.58 -8.01
N THR A 273 -10.74 3.39 -8.29
CA THR A 273 -11.52 2.18 -8.52
C THR A 273 -10.96 1.03 -7.71
N THR A 274 -11.74 -0.04 -7.59
CA THR A 274 -11.42 -1.18 -6.74
C THR A 274 -10.50 -2.17 -7.46
N THR A 275 -9.42 -2.57 -6.80
CA THR A 275 -8.69 -3.82 -7.08
C THR A 275 -8.95 -4.83 -5.98
N SER A 276 -8.85 -6.13 -6.30
CA SER A 276 -8.89 -7.20 -5.30
C SER A 276 -7.49 -7.78 -5.16
N ASP A 277 -6.90 -7.65 -3.97
CA ASP A 277 -5.48 -7.91 -3.71
C ASP A 277 -5.29 -8.78 -2.46
N SER A 278 -4.47 -9.83 -2.55
CA SER A 278 -4.02 -10.62 -1.39
C SER A 278 -2.87 -9.92 -0.65
N LEU A 279 -1.94 -9.35 -1.42
CA LEU A 279 -0.89 -8.45 -0.92
C LEU A 279 -1.00 -7.11 -1.65
N TRP A 280 -0.89 -6.01 -0.91
CA TRP A 280 -0.90 -4.66 -1.45
C TRP A 280 0.08 -3.76 -0.71
N LEU A 281 0.44 -2.61 -1.28
CA LEU A 281 1.09 -1.54 -0.53
C LEU A 281 0.03 -0.60 0.03
N LEU A 282 0.19 -0.09 1.24
CA LEU A 282 -0.76 0.88 1.80
C LEU A 282 -0.84 2.15 0.93
N SER A 283 -1.99 2.82 0.92
CA SER A 283 -2.16 4.12 0.26
C SER A 283 -1.69 5.25 1.17
N ALA A 284 -1.47 6.43 0.60
CA ALA A 284 -1.16 7.61 1.38
C ALA A 284 -2.27 7.96 2.39
N ALA A 285 -3.55 7.82 2.00
CA ALA A 285 -4.67 8.12 2.89
C ALA A 285 -4.82 7.09 4.02
N GLU A 286 -4.41 5.84 3.78
CA GLU A 286 -4.37 4.80 4.81
C GLU A 286 -3.29 5.03 5.87
N LEU A 287 -2.19 5.70 5.51
CA LEU A 287 -1.14 6.09 6.44
C LEU A 287 -1.45 7.38 7.19
N CYS A 288 -2.00 8.38 6.50
CA CYS A 288 -2.05 9.75 6.98
C CYS A 288 -3.46 10.29 7.25
N GLY A 289 -4.50 9.51 6.93
CA GLY A 289 -5.87 10.00 6.92
C GLY A 289 -6.06 11.10 5.88
N SER A 290 -6.53 12.27 6.33
CA SER A 290 -6.85 13.38 5.43
C SER A 290 -5.59 14.04 4.88
N ILE A 291 -5.47 14.05 3.55
CA ILE A 291 -4.37 14.64 2.80
C ILE A 291 -4.75 16.04 2.28
N ASP A 292 -3.85 17.00 2.47
CA ASP A 292 -3.97 18.39 1.98
C ASP A 292 -2.69 18.90 1.30
N TRP A 293 -1.88 17.98 0.76
CA TRP A 293 -0.55 18.27 0.22
C TRP A 293 -0.51 19.18 -1.02
N TYR A 294 -1.61 19.32 -1.76
CA TYR A 294 -1.70 20.16 -2.95
C TYR A 294 -2.54 21.40 -2.72
N SER A 295 -2.16 22.51 -3.34
CA SER A 295 -2.98 23.74 -3.34
C SER A 295 -4.27 23.59 -4.15
N ASP A 296 -4.23 22.78 -5.21
CA ASP A 296 -5.43 22.38 -5.94
C ASP A 296 -6.12 21.22 -5.20
N PRO A 297 -7.34 21.42 -4.68
CA PRO A 297 -8.04 20.42 -3.89
C PRO A 297 -8.46 19.18 -4.69
N SER A 298 -8.49 19.23 -6.03
CA SER A 298 -8.84 18.07 -6.86
C SER A 298 -7.84 16.92 -6.71
N TYR A 299 -6.54 17.22 -6.67
CA TYR A 299 -5.50 16.21 -6.45
C TYR A 299 -5.56 15.60 -5.04
N ASN A 300 -5.87 16.42 -4.02
CA ASN A 300 -6.11 15.93 -2.68
C ASN A 300 -7.33 15.02 -2.63
N ALA A 301 -8.40 15.35 -3.37
CA ALA A 301 -9.62 14.54 -3.42
C ALA A 301 -9.38 13.16 -4.03
N VAL A 302 -8.52 13.05 -5.04
CA VAL A 302 -8.10 11.75 -5.60
C VAL A 302 -7.40 10.89 -4.54
N LEU A 303 -6.39 11.43 -3.85
CA LEU A 303 -5.66 10.68 -2.82
C LEU A 303 -6.55 10.29 -1.63
N ASN A 304 -7.42 11.20 -1.17
CA ASN A 304 -8.35 10.95 -0.07
C ASN A 304 -9.47 9.95 -0.39
N ALA A 305 -9.63 9.55 -1.66
CA ALA A 305 -10.59 8.52 -2.04
C ALA A 305 -9.99 7.10 -1.99
N GLU A 306 -8.67 6.95 -1.80
CA GLU A 306 -7.97 5.65 -1.81
C GLU A 306 -8.07 4.85 -0.50
N GLY A 307 -8.94 5.27 0.43
CA GLY A 307 -9.11 4.66 1.74
C GLY A 307 -9.18 5.68 2.87
N PHE A 308 -9.06 5.20 4.10
CA PHE A 308 -8.99 6.03 5.30
C PHE A 308 -7.96 5.45 6.27
N GLU A 309 -7.52 6.27 7.23
CA GLU A 309 -6.41 5.95 8.13
C GLU A 309 -6.63 4.66 8.92
N TYR A 310 -5.66 3.75 8.90
CA TYR A 310 -5.63 2.57 9.76
C TYR A 310 -5.47 2.95 11.24
N GLN A 311 -6.02 2.12 12.13
CA GLN A 311 -6.05 2.40 13.56
C GLN A 311 -4.65 2.65 14.15
N LEU A 312 -3.62 1.87 13.76
CA LEU A 312 -2.25 2.06 14.25
C LEU A 312 -1.75 3.48 14.01
N PHE A 313 -1.94 4.01 12.79
CA PHE A 313 -1.43 5.33 12.44
C PHE A 313 -2.20 6.44 13.14
N ARG A 314 -3.50 6.24 13.37
CA ARG A 314 -4.32 7.12 14.20
C ARG A 314 -3.88 7.14 15.65
N ASP A 315 -3.67 5.97 16.24
CA ASP A 315 -3.29 5.80 17.65
C ASP A 315 -1.87 6.30 17.93
N THR A 316 -0.99 6.22 16.93
CA THR A 316 0.38 6.75 16.98
C THR A 316 0.50 8.19 16.47
N ALA A 317 -0.63 8.81 16.08
CA ALA A 317 -0.72 10.19 15.62
C ALA A 317 0.24 10.52 14.46
N VAL A 318 0.20 9.73 13.39
CA VAL A 318 0.98 10.00 12.18
C VAL A 318 0.65 11.39 11.63
N ASP A 319 1.69 12.20 11.48
CA ASP A 319 1.61 13.53 10.90
C ASP A 319 2.04 13.47 9.42
N SER A 320 1.11 13.83 8.54
CA SER A 320 1.32 13.84 7.09
C SER A 320 2.35 14.89 6.63
N SER A 321 2.74 15.82 7.50
CA SER A 321 3.64 16.95 7.24
C SER A 321 5.02 16.80 7.89
N ASN A 322 5.24 15.76 8.70
CA ASN A 322 6.49 15.58 9.45
C ASN A 322 6.97 14.12 9.44
N ALA A 323 8.21 13.90 9.87
CA ALA A 323 8.78 12.56 10.04
C ALA A 323 8.08 11.81 11.19
N ASN A 324 7.80 10.52 10.99
CA ASN A 324 7.12 9.67 11.97
C ASN A 324 7.92 8.38 12.21
N ASP A 325 8.33 8.14 13.46
CA ASP A 325 9.14 6.97 13.82
C ASP A 325 8.45 5.64 13.48
N ILE A 326 7.12 5.57 13.62
CA ILE A 326 6.32 4.36 13.30
C ILE A 326 6.39 3.97 11.82
N LEU A 327 6.70 4.93 10.94
CA LEU A 327 6.80 4.75 9.50
C LEU A 327 8.24 4.46 9.02
N VAL A 328 9.24 4.47 9.91
CA VAL A 328 10.60 4.06 9.57
C VAL A 328 10.61 2.55 9.32
N LYS A 329 11.16 2.13 8.18
CA LYS A 329 11.30 0.73 7.76
C LYS A 329 12.73 0.45 7.37
N ASN A 330 13.19 -0.77 7.61
CA ASN A 330 14.53 -1.19 7.23
C ASN A 330 14.50 -2.17 6.06
N TYR A 331 15.63 -2.24 5.36
CA TYR A 331 15.99 -3.34 4.48
C TYR A 331 17.43 -3.73 4.79
N GLN A 332 17.68 -5.01 5.08
CA GLN A 332 19.01 -5.51 5.41
C GLN A 332 19.71 -4.71 6.55
N ASN A 333 18.95 -4.39 7.61
CA ASN A 333 19.41 -3.64 8.79
C ASN A 333 19.77 -2.16 8.56
N SER A 334 19.29 -1.55 7.48
CA SER A 334 19.44 -0.11 7.22
C SER A 334 18.10 0.54 6.89
N PRO A 335 17.82 1.77 7.38
CA PRO A 335 16.62 2.51 7.01
C PRO A 335 16.53 2.71 5.49
N ILE A 336 15.32 2.55 4.94
CA ILE A 336 15.09 2.62 3.50
C ILE A 336 13.87 3.48 3.15
N PHE A 337 13.94 4.15 2.00
CA PHE A 337 12.73 4.67 1.36
C PHE A 337 11.83 3.52 0.96
N TRP A 338 10.52 3.60 1.17
CA TRP A 338 9.61 2.49 0.82
C TRP A 338 8.33 2.96 0.15
N TRP A 339 7.83 2.15 -0.78
CA TRP A 339 6.71 2.51 -1.64
C TRP A 339 5.35 2.49 -0.93
N VAL A 340 4.47 3.42 -1.31
CA VAL A 340 3.02 3.29 -1.13
C VAL A 340 2.37 3.11 -2.51
N ARG A 341 1.14 2.57 -2.56
CA ARG A 341 0.48 2.29 -3.86
C ARG A 341 -0.01 3.53 -4.61
N SER A 342 -0.11 4.68 -3.94
CA SER A 342 -0.67 5.92 -4.49
C SER A 342 0.18 6.51 -5.62
N PRO A 343 -0.33 6.56 -6.86
CA PRO A 343 0.28 7.34 -7.94
C PRO A 343 0.29 8.84 -7.58
N ILE A 344 1.20 9.60 -8.17
CA ILE A 344 1.11 11.07 -8.12
C ILE A 344 0.05 11.53 -9.13
N PRO A 345 -1.05 12.15 -8.68
CA PRO A 345 -2.13 12.52 -9.60
C PRO A 345 -1.77 13.74 -10.49
N LEU A 346 -0.68 14.45 -10.17
CA LEU A 346 -0.17 15.62 -10.91
C LEU A 346 0.86 15.27 -12.01
N TYR A 347 1.49 14.09 -11.96
CA TYR A 347 2.58 13.72 -12.86
C TYR A 347 2.35 12.32 -13.42
N SER A 348 2.66 12.09 -14.69
CA SER A 348 2.48 10.79 -15.35
C SER A 348 3.55 9.74 -15.04
N ASP A 349 4.54 10.04 -14.20
CA ASP A 349 5.80 9.29 -14.09
C ASP A 349 6.18 8.85 -12.66
N ARG A 350 5.33 9.16 -11.67
CA ARG A 350 5.69 9.06 -10.24
C ARG A 350 4.64 8.37 -9.37
N PHE A 351 5.15 7.77 -8.30
CA PHE A 351 4.39 7.25 -7.17
C PHE A 351 4.88 7.91 -5.87
N ARG A 352 3.99 7.92 -4.87
CA ARG A 352 4.29 8.34 -3.50
C ARG A 352 5.17 7.29 -2.81
N TYR A 353 5.98 7.73 -1.85
CA TYR A 353 6.77 6.85 -1.00
C TYR A 353 7.03 7.51 0.35
N VAL A 354 7.43 6.73 1.34
CA VAL A 354 7.83 7.21 2.65
C VAL A 354 9.35 7.31 2.75
N GLY A 355 9.83 8.39 3.36
CA GLY A 355 11.23 8.66 3.64
C GLY A 355 11.89 7.60 4.52
N SER A 356 13.21 7.43 4.41
CA SER A 356 13.96 6.61 5.39
C SER A 356 13.94 7.21 6.81
N ASP A 357 13.52 8.46 6.94
CA ASP A 357 13.22 9.19 8.17
C ASP A 357 11.74 9.04 8.60
N GLY A 358 10.90 8.34 7.83
CA GLY A 358 9.49 8.16 8.14
C GLY A 358 8.56 9.30 7.70
N TYR A 359 9.03 10.26 6.87
CA TYR A 359 8.15 11.30 6.33
C TYR A 359 7.31 10.75 5.15
N PRO A 360 5.96 10.75 5.21
CA PRO A 360 5.11 10.12 4.19
C PRO A 360 4.85 10.99 2.95
N GLY A 361 5.29 12.25 2.94
CA GLY A 361 4.98 13.21 1.89
C GLY A 361 5.84 13.12 0.63
N TYR A 362 6.79 12.18 0.54
CA TYR A 362 7.71 12.09 -0.60
C TYR A 362 7.09 11.40 -1.83
N TYR A 363 7.73 11.63 -2.98
CA TYR A 363 7.37 11.02 -4.26
C TYR A 363 8.55 10.96 -5.22
N GLY A 364 8.53 10.01 -6.16
CA GLY A 364 9.66 9.79 -7.05
C GLY A 364 9.30 8.92 -8.25
N TYR A 365 10.25 8.84 -9.19
CA TYR A 365 10.06 8.13 -10.45
C TYR A 365 9.69 6.67 -10.23
N ALA A 366 8.72 6.17 -10.99
CA ALA A 366 8.23 4.80 -10.87
C ALA A 366 9.34 3.75 -11.07
N SER A 367 10.40 4.07 -11.83
CA SER A 367 11.56 3.20 -12.05
C SER A 367 12.64 3.23 -10.97
N SER A 368 12.56 4.11 -9.97
CA SER A 368 13.58 4.09 -8.90
C SER A 368 13.30 2.97 -7.90
N SER A 369 14.37 2.30 -7.48
CA SER A 369 14.34 1.21 -6.51
C SER A 369 14.02 1.73 -5.11
N ARG A 370 13.05 1.10 -4.42
CA ARG A 370 12.67 1.39 -3.02
C ARG A 370 12.22 0.10 -2.32
N GLY A 371 12.18 0.15 -1.00
CA GLY A 371 11.67 -0.94 -0.17
C GLY A 371 10.20 -1.27 -0.49
N VAL A 372 9.90 -2.57 -0.52
CA VAL A 372 8.56 -3.13 -0.71
C VAL A 372 8.05 -3.59 0.65
N VAL A 373 7.01 -2.92 1.14
CA VAL A 373 6.43 -3.15 2.48
C VAL A 373 4.94 -3.44 2.32
N PRO A 374 4.56 -4.72 2.10
CA PRO A 374 3.17 -5.05 1.85
C PRO A 374 2.32 -5.06 3.11
N GLY A 375 1.01 -4.99 2.92
CA GLY A 375 -0.02 -5.39 3.87
C GLY A 375 -0.75 -6.64 3.39
N PHE A 376 -1.42 -7.30 4.32
CA PHE A 376 -2.29 -8.45 4.07
C PHE A 376 -3.40 -8.52 5.12
N CYS A 377 -4.47 -9.25 4.81
CA CYS A 377 -5.61 -9.45 5.71
C CYS A 377 -5.82 -10.94 5.99
N LEU A 378 -6.44 -11.22 7.13
CA LEU A 378 -7.00 -12.53 7.50
C LEU A 378 -8.53 -12.48 7.49
#